data_AF-A0A9P6ESW8-F1
#
_entry.id   AF-A0A9P6ESW8-F1
#
_cell.length_a   1.000
_cell.length_b   1.000
_cell.length_c   1.000
_cell.angle_alpha   90.00
_cell.angle_beta   90.00
_cell.angle_gamma   90.00
#
_symmetry.space_group_name_H-M   'P 1'
#
loop_
_entity.id
_entity.type
_entity.pdbx_description
1 polymer ?
#
loop_
_entity_poly.entity_id
_entity_poly.type
_entity_poly.pdbx_seq_one_letter_code
_entity_poly.pdbx_strand_id
1 'polypeptide(L)'
;MHPSLRCCSARAHTPLIKFIGKRTWPSSPDARHAHPAAPAEFKQHFSDFLKKMESSKTEAASKPSSNADTYDHFWEAPGRFWKPRVRQLSEAEMDAIMSGGASSY
;
A
#
# COMPACT_ATOMS: atom_id res chain seq x y z
N MET A 1 59.61 -28.43 -4.66
CA MET A 1 58.36 -27.64 -4.60
C MET A 1 58.60 -26.53 -3.57
N HIS A 2 58.83 -25.28 -4.01
CA HIS A 2 59.20 -24.18 -3.10
C HIS A 2 57.96 -23.37 -2.70
N PRO A 3 57.56 -23.36 -1.41
CA PRO A 3 56.43 -22.59 -0.94
C PRO A 3 56.92 -21.22 -0.49
N SER A 4 57.01 -20.26 -1.39
CA SER A 4 57.13 -18.85 -1.03
C SER A 4 56.49 -18.02 -2.12
N LEU A 5 56.03 -16.82 -1.79
CA LEU A 5 55.28 -15.87 -2.64
C LEU A 5 53.74 -15.94 -2.56
N ARG A 6 53.16 -15.98 -1.36
CA ARG A 6 51.74 -15.60 -1.20
C ARG A 6 51.41 -14.84 0.08
N CYS A 7 52.21 -13.82 0.41
CA CYS A 7 51.93 -12.96 1.58
C CYS A 7 51.97 -11.43 1.31
N CYS A 8 52.11 -10.96 0.07
CA CYS A 8 52.27 -9.51 -0.19
C CYS A 8 51.00 -8.76 -0.61
N SER A 9 49.85 -9.42 -0.88
CA SER A 9 48.65 -8.71 -1.33
C SER A 9 47.65 -8.33 -0.23
N ALA A 10 47.76 -8.93 0.97
CA ALA A 10 46.76 -8.75 2.04
C ALA A 10 46.84 -7.39 2.77
N ARG A 11 47.91 -6.61 2.56
CA ARG A 11 48.18 -5.36 3.30
C ARG A 11 48.15 -4.07 2.47
N ALA A 12 48.00 -4.15 1.14
CA ALA A 12 48.14 -2.98 0.27
C ALA A 12 46.82 -2.25 -0.04
N HIS A 13 45.67 -2.93 0.05
CA HIS A 13 44.40 -2.35 -0.38
C HIS A 13 43.30 -2.61 0.67
N THR A 14 43.07 -1.62 1.52
CA THR A 14 41.83 -1.58 2.33
C THR A 14 40.76 -0.88 1.48
N PRO A 15 39.59 -1.50 1.24
CA PRO A 15 38.54 -0.85 0.46
C PRO A 15 37.92 0.30 1.25
N LEU A 16 37.79 1.48 0.62
CA LEU A 16 37.20 2.69 1.21
C LEU A 16 35.68 2.56 1.43
N ILE A 17 35.03 1.60 0.77
CA ILE A 17 33.60 1.36 0.88
C ILE A 17 33.36 0.45 2.09
N LYS A 18 32.81 1.04 3.16
CA LYS A 18 32.30 0.31 4.32
C LYS A 18 30.84 0.01 4.08
N PHE A 19 30.50 -1.25 3.80
CA PHE A 19 29.11 -1.66 3.75
C PHE A 19 28.51 -1.49 5.15
N ILE A 20 27.59 -0.54 5.29
CA ILE A 20 26.63 -0.53 6.39
C ILE A 20 25.97 -1.91 6.32
N GLY A 21 26.03 -2.69 7.41
CA GLY A 21 25.66 -4.11 7.42
C GLY A 21 24.22 -4.40 6.95
N LYS A 22 23.74 -5.62 7.17
CA LYS A 22 22.38 -6.01 6.74
C LYS A 22 21.35 -5.03 7.33
N ARG A 23 20.70 -4.25 6.46
CA ARG A 23 19.60 -3.34 6.83
C ARG A 23 18.48 -4.20 7.39
N THR A 24 18.35 -4.26 8.72
CA THR A 24 17.25 -4.95 9.39
C THR A 24 16.05 -4.01 9.40
N TRP A 25 15.05 -4.33 8.59
CA TRP A 25 13.75 -3.70 8.71
C TRP A 25 13.12 -4.09 10.04
N PRO A 26 12.50 -3.15 10.77
CA PRO A 26 11.77 -3.49 12.00
C PRO A 26 10.69 -4.51 11.65
N SER A 27 10.59 -5.58 12.44
CA SER A 27 9.62 -6.64 12.20
C SER A 27 8.20 -6.22 12.55
N SER A 28 8.04 -5.24 13.45
CA SER A 28 6.74 -4.66 13.77
C SER A 28 6.47 -3.42 12.91
N PRO A 29 5.26 -3.30 12.32
CA PRO A 29 4.85 -2.05 11.71
C PRO A 29 4.82 -0.94 12.76
N ASP A 30 5.09 0.28 12.32
CA ASP A 30 5.06 1.44 13.20
C ASP A 30 3.64 1.69 13.75
N ALA A 31 3.57 2.27 14.94
CA ALA A 31 2.31 2.63 15.55
C ALA A 31 1.65 3.79 14.76
N ARG A 32 0.34 3.70 14.53
CA ARG A 32 -0.41 4.78 13.88
C ARG A 32 -0.39 6.01 14.77
N HIS A 33 0.00 7.16 14.23
CA HIS A 33 0.06 8.43 14.96
C HIS A 33 -0.50 9.58 14.11
N ALA A 34 -0.90 10.67 14.77
CA ALA A 34 -1.33 11.87 14.07
C ALA A 34 -0.17 12.48 13.25
N HIS A 35 -0.49 13.11 12.12
CA HIS A 35 0.51 13.76 11.28
C HIS A 35 1.06 15.03 11.96
N PRO A 36 2.38 15.31 11.91
CA PRO A 36 2.97 16.47 12.57
C PRO A 36 2.44 17.80 12.03
N ALA A 37 2.06 17.88 10.75
CA ALA A 37 1.45 19.06 10.15
C ALA A 37 -0.09 19.06 10.20
N ALA A 38 -0.73 18.13 10.92
CA ALA A 38 -2.18 18.13 11.05
C ALA A 38 -2.66 19.36 11.88
N PRO A 39 -3.83 19.92 11.56
CA PRO A 39 -4.55 20.85 12.40
C PRO A 39 -4.65 20.36 13.86
N ALA A 40 -4.63 21.29 14.81
CA ALA A 40 -4.62 20.97 16.24
C ALA A 40 -5.82 20.09 16.65
N GLU A 41 -6.99 20.33 16.08
CA GLU A 41 -8.20 19.57 16.39
C GLU A 41 -8.07 18.08 16.03
N PHE A 42 -7.50 17.77 14.86
CA PHE A 42 -7.31 16.38 14.45
C PHE A 42 -6.25 15.64 15.26
N LYS A 43 -5.27 16.36 15.81
CA LYS A 43 -4.31 15.76 16.75
C LYS A 43 -4.97 15.39 18.07
N GLN A 44 -5.88 16.22 18.57
CA GLN A 44 -6.60 15.98 19.83
C GLN A 44 -7.55 14.78 19.73
N HIS A 45 -8.29 14.66 18.62
CA HIS A 45 -9.28 13.60 18.42
C HIS A 45 -8.72 12.30 17.80
N PHE A 46 -7.40 12.19 17.61
CA PHE A 46 -6.79 11.03 16.96
C PHE A 46 -7.01 9.71 17.74
N SER A 47 -7.03 9.78 19.07
CA SER A 47 -7.26 8.59 19.91
C SER A 47 -8.67 8.03 19.76
N ASP A 48 -9.67 8.90 19.65
CA ASP A 48 -11.07 8.48 19.46
C ASP A 48 -11.30 7.93 18.05
N PHE A 49 -10.60 8.47 17.05
CA PHE A 49 -10.57 7.91 15.70
C PHE A 49 -10.03 6.47 15.69
N LEU A 50 -8.94 6.19 16.43
CA LEU A 50 -8.40 4.83 16.52
C LEU A 50 -9.41 3.86 17.17
N LYS A 51 -10.06 4.24 18.27
CA LYS A 51 -11.11 3.43 18.92
C LYS A 51 -12.26 3.15 17.97
N LYS A 52 -12.71 4.18 17.23
CA LYS A 52 -13.81 4.03 16.25
C LYS A 52 -13.40 3.07 15.14
N MET A 53 -12.19 3.20 14.60
CA MET A 53 -11.68 2.31 13.55
C MET A 53 -11.61 0.85 14.02
N GLU A 54 -11.15 0.60 15.26
CA GLU A 54 -11.11 -0.74 15.83
C GLU A 54 -12.52 -1.32 15.99
N SER A 55 -13.47 -0.53 16.50
CA SER A 55 -14.88 -0.96 16.61
C SER A 55 -15.52 -1.26 15.25
N SER A 56 -15.24 -0.45 14.22
CA SER A 56 -15.76 -0.66 12.87
C SER A 56 -15.14 -1.87 12.17
N LYS A 57 -13.91 -2.27 12.54
CA LYS A 57 -13.31 -3.52 12.03
C LYS A 57 -14.07 -4.75 12.49
N THR A 58 -14.68 -4.71 13.68
CA THR A 58 -15.51 -5.81 14.21
C THR A 58 -16.92 -5.82 13.61
N GLU A 59 -17.49 -4.64 13.30
CA GLU A 59 -18.80 -4.53 12.64
C GLU A 59 -18.78 -4.88 11.14
N ALA A 60 -17.65 -4.71 10.45
CA ALA A 60 -17.48 -5.17 9.07
C ALA A 60 -17.49 -6.70 8.94
N ALA A 61 -17.32 -7.45 10.05
CA ALA A 61 -17.41 -8.90 10.08
C ALA A 61 -18.84 -9.42 10.34
N SER A 62 -19.85 -8.55 10.52
CA SER A 62 -21.19 -8.96 10.96
C SER A 62 -22.32 -8.26 10.23
N LYS A 63 -22.26 -8.19 8.89
CA LYS A 63 -23.48 -8.21 8.06
C LYS A 63 -23.27 -9.15 6.89
N PRO A 64 -23.85 -10.37 6.90
CA PRO A 64 -24.00 -11.12 5.68
C PRO A 64 -25.07 -10.39 4.85
N SER A 65 -24.67 -9.43 4.01
CA SER A 65 -25.47 -9.18 2.81
C SER A 65 -25.35 -10.46 2.01
N SER A 66 -26.42 -11.25 2.02
CA SER A 66 -26.48 -12.67 1.67
C SER A 66 -26.09 -13.03 0.23
N ASN A 67 -25.47 -12.13 -0.53
CA ASN A 67 -25.07 -12.34 -1.92
C ASN A 67 -23.82 -11.54 -2.36
N ALA A 68 -23.04 -10.98 -1.43
CA ALA A 68 -21.82 -10.26 -1.78
C ALA A 68 -20.60 -11.20 -1.67
N ASP A 69 -20.39 -11.98 -2.73
CA ASP A 69 -19.16 -12.76 -2.87
C ASP A 69 -17.97 -11.80 -2.91
N THR A 70 -17.12 -11.88 -1.89
CA THR A 70 -15.84 -11.14 -1.86
C THR A 70 -14.80 -12.07 -2.49
N TYR A 71 -14.18 -11.63 -3.57
CA TYR A 71 -13.18 -12.42 -4.30
C TYR A 71 -11.77 -11.91 -3.97
N ASP A 72 -10.85 -12.84 -3.73
CA ASP A 72 -9.45 -12.50 -3.44
C ASP A 72 -8.70 -12.11 -4.72
N HIS A 73 -9.10 -12.69 -5.85
CA HIS A 73 -8.45 -12.46 -7.12
C HIS A 73 -9.41 -11.90 -8.16
N PHE A 74 -8.89 -10.95 -8.97
CA PHE A 74 -9.67 -10.30 -10.02
C PHE A 74 -10.28 -11.29 -11.02
N TRP A 75 -9.59 -12.41 -11.30
CA TRP A 75 -10.04 -13.47 -12.22
C TRP A 75 -11.00 -14.48 -11.58
N GLU A 76 -11.40 -14.30 -10.32
CA GLU A 76 -12.46 -15.10 -9.69
C GLU A 76 -13.82 -14.39 -9.79
N ALA A 77 -13.80 -13.08 -10.08
CA ALA A 77 -15.00 -12.29 -10.23
C ALA A 77 -15.91 -12.82 -11.38
N PRO A 78 -17.24 -12.69 -11.26
CA PRO A 78 -18.16 -13.12 -12.30
C PRO A 78 -17.86 -12.46 -13.65
N GLY A 79 -17.97 -13.21 -14.74
CA GLY A 79 -17.62 -12.75 -16.08
C GLY A 79 -18.37 -11.50 -16.59
N ARG A 80 -19.47 -11.11 -15.94
CA ARG A 80 -20.14 -9.81 -16.14
C ARG A 80 -19.22 -8.60 -15.89
N PHE A 81 -18.22 -8.74 -15.04
CA PHE A 81 -17.24 -7.70 -14.74
C PHE A 81 -16.09 -7.64 -15.77
N TRP A 82 -15.87 -8.70 -16.55
CA TRP A 82 -14.84 -8.74 -17.59
C TRP A 82 -15.39 -8.56 -19.00
N LYS A 83 -16.69 -8.73 -19.19
CA LYS A 83 -17.36 -8.58 -20.47
C LYS A 83 -18.25 -7.34 -20.40
N PRO A 84 -17.70 -6.14 -20.66
CA PRO A 84 -18.49 -4.91 -20.58
C PRO A 84 -19.66 -4.98 -21.57
N ARG A 85 -20.85 -4.67 -21.07
CA ARG A 85 -22.08 -4.66 -21.89
C ARG A 85 -22.00 -3.62 -23.01
N VAL A 86 -21.34 -2.49 -22.73
CA VAL A 86 -21.12 -1.38 -23.67
C VAL A 86 -19.64 -1.36 -24.02
N ARG A 87 -19.33 -1.53 -25.31
CA ARG A 87 -17.94 -1.51 -25.81
C ARG A 87 -17.52 -0.14 -26.36
N GLN A 88 -18.50 0.71 -26.67
CA GLN A 88 -18.30 2.04 -27.22
C GLN A 88 -19.05 3.03 -26.35
N LEU A 89 -18.32 3.96 -25.74
CA LEU A 89 -18.91 5.07 -24.99
C LEU A 89 -19.32 6.16 -25.98
N SER A 90 -20.44 6.81 -25.73
CA SER A 90 -20.80 8.02 -26.47
C SER A 90 -19.94 9.20 -26.00
N GLU A 91 -19.83 10.25 -26.82
CA GLU A 91 -19.03 11.45 -26.51
C GLU A 91 -19.55 12.15 -25.24
N ALA A 92 -20.87 12.23 -25.07
CA ALA A 92 -21.50 12.77 -23.86
C ALA A 92 -21.15 11.98 -22.59
N GLU A 93 -21.07 10.64 -22.69
CA GLU A 93 -20.65 9.79 -21.56
C GLU A 93 -19.15 9.95 -21.27
N MET A 94 -18.32 10.08 -22.30
CA MET A 94 -16.90 10.35 -22.14
C MET A 94 -16.68 11.70 -21.43
N ASP A 95 -17.38 12.75 -21.85
CA ASP A 95 -17.30 14.06 -21.23
C ASP A 95 -17.80 14.03 -19.78
N ALA A 96 -18.86 13.30 -19.48
CA ALA A 96 -19.36 13.13 -18.11
C ALA A 96 -18.33 12.43 -17.20
N ILE A 97 -17.62 11.42 -17.72
CA ILE A 97 -16.55 10.74 -16.98
C ILE A 97 -15.34 11.66 -16.79
N MET A 98 -14.90 12.33 -17.87
CA MET A 98 -13.71 13.18 -17.86
C MET A 98 -13.89 14.45 -17.03
N SER A 99 -15.10 14.99 -17.00
CA SER A 99 -15.46 16.11 -16.13
C SER A 99 -15.68 15.72 -14.67
N GLY A 100 -15.50 14.43 -14.32
CA GLY A 100 -15.71 13.92 -12.98
C GLY A 100 -17.17 14.03 -12.50
N GLY A 101 -18.13 14.10 -13.43
CA GLY A 101 -19.55 14.26 -13.13
C GLY A 101 -19.97 15.64 -12.61
N ALA A 102 -19.05 16.61 -12.55
CA ALA A 102 -19.32 17.93 -12.00
C ALA A 102 -19.85 18.96 -13.03
N SER A 103 -19.72 18.66 -14.33
CA SER A 103 -20.03 19.62 -15.41
C SER A 103 -21.49 19.57 -15.92
N SER A 104 -22.36 18.76 -15.30
CA SER A 104 -23.79 18.71 -15.66
C SER A 104 -24.63 19.47 -14.63
N TYR A 105 -24.43 20.79 -14.54
CA TYR A 105 -25.31 21.75 -13.89
C TYR A 105 -25.25 23.09 -14.62
#